data_AF-A0A5D0NF82-F1
#
_entry.id   AF-A0A5D0NF82-F1
#
_cell.length_a   1.000
_cell.length_b   1.000
_cell.length_c   1.000
_cell.angle_alpha   90.00
_cell.angle_beta   90.00
_cell.angle_gamma   90.00
#
_symmetry.space_group_name_H-M   'P 1'
#
loop_
_entity.id
_entity.type
_entity.pdbx_description
1 polymer ?
#
loop_
_entity_poly.entity_id
_entity_poly.type
_entity_poly.pdbx_seq_one_letter_code
_entity_poly.pdbx_strand_id
1 'polypeptide(L)'
;MSFQASALLLSWAAILLLALVVAGLVRQVHALSRGAPRPAELGLPPGRPAPAFDRLGPGLLLFLDRDCGVCAAVLAAAGGSDRPLHAIFAGEPAAEAAARPGMTVLASERDGLFADYRVPATPFAVLVDPDGRVRAAEPVGSPEALRELTLEEAHGGGAR
;
A
#
# COMPACT_ATOMS: atom_id res chain seq x y z
N MET A 1 46.25 -31.12 -22.61
CA MET A 1 45.09 -30.18 -22.62
C MET A 1 45.59 -28.85 -22.09
N SER A 2 45.54 -27.78 -22.89
CA SER A 2 46.16 -26.49 -22.57
C SER A 2 45.43 -25.79 -21.42
N PHE A 3 46.18 -25.09 -20.56
CA PHE A 3 45.64 -24.29 -19.45
C PHE A 3 44.52 -23.32 -19.91
N GLN A 4 44.65 -22.79 -21.13
CA GLN A 4 43.68 -21.92 -21.77
C GLN A 4 42.33 -22.61 -22.04
N ALA A 5 42.34 -23.88 -22.45
CA ALA A 5 41.10 -24.66 -22.64
C ALA A 5 40.39 -24.90 -21.30
N SER A 6 41.16 -25.23 -20.25
CA SER A 6 40.61 -25.41 -18.89
C SER A 6 40.05 -24.11 -18.31
N ALA A 7 40.74 -22.98 -18.50
CA ALA A 7 40.28 -21.67 -18.03
C ALA A 7 38.97 -21.25 -18.74
N LEU A 8 38.87 -21.45 -20.06
CA LEU A 8 37.65 -21.17 -20.82
C LEU A 8 36.46 -21.99 -20.32
N LEU A 9 36.66 -23.28 -20.06
CA LEU A 9 35.61 -24.16 -19.53
C LEU A 9 35.16 -23.73 -18.14
N LEU A 10 36.09 -23.38 -17.25
CA LEU A 10 35.78 -22.90 -15.90
C LEU A 10 35.02 -21.57 -15.92
N SER A 11 35.41 -20.63 -16.78
CA SER A 11 34.69 -19.35 -16.93
C SER A 11 33.27 -19.55 -17.45
N TRP A 12 33.08 -20.42 -18.45
CA TRP A 12 31.75 -20.76 -18.94
C TRP A 12 30.89 -21.42 -17.88
N ALA A 13 31.45 -22.35 -17.10
CA ALA A 13 30.75 -22.97 -15.99
C ALA A 13 30.34 -21.94 -14.93
N ALA A 14 31.22 -21.00 -14.57
CA ALA A 14 30.91 -19.94 -13.62
C ALA A 14 29.81 -18.99 -14.13
N ILE A 15 29.84 -18.60 -15.41
CA ILE A 15 28.81 -17.75 -16.02
C ILE A 15 27.45 -18.45 -16.00
N LEU A 16 27.39 -19.73 -16.38
CA LEU A 16 26.15 -20.51 -16.37
C LEU A 16 25.61 -20.67 -14.94
N LEU A 17 26.47 -20.94 -13.96
CA LEU A 17 26.08 -21.02 -12.55
C LEU A 17 25.52 -19.70 -12.05
N LEU A 18 26.18 -18.57 -12.32
CA LEU A 18 25.69 -17.24 -11.96
C LEU A 18 24.34 -16.94 -12.61
N ALA A 19 24.18 -17.25 -13.90
CA ALA A 19 22.91 -17.05 -14.61
C ALA A 19 21.78 -17.89 -14.00
N LEU A 20 22.05 -19.14 -13.62
CA LEU A 20 21.07 -20.01 -12.95
C LEU A 20 20.68 -19.48 -11.57
N VAL A 21 21.64 -18.97 -10.79
CA VAL A 21 21.38 -18.34 -9.49
C VAL A 21 20.49 -17.11 -9.65
N VAL A 22 20.83 -16.20 -10.57
CA VAL A 22 20.02 -15.00 -10.84
C VAL A 22 18.61 -15.39 -11.30
N ALA A 23 18.47 -16.35 -12.21
CA ALA A 23 17.16 -16.85 -12.64
C ALA A 23 16.38 -17.53 -11.51
N GLY A 24 17.08 -18.20 -10.58
CA GLY A 24 16.50 -18.75 -9.35
C GLY A 24 15.95 -17.66 -8.44
N LEU A 25 16.74 -16.62 -8.18
CA LEU A 25 16.35 -15.48 -7.36
C LEU A 25 15.18 -14.70 -7.97
N VAL A 26 15.20 -14.43 -9.27
CA VAL A 26 14.08 -13.77 -9.96
C VAL A 26 12.81 -14.61 -9.84
N ARG A 27 12.90 -15.93 -10.04
CA ARG A 27 11.75 -16.83 -9.84
C ARG A 27 11.27 -16.87 -8.41
N GLN A 28 12.18 -16.84 -7.43
CA GLN A 28 11.85 -16.80 -6.01
C GLN A 28 11.16 -15.49 -5.63
N VAL A 29 11.65 -14.34 -6.13
CA VAL A 29 11.01 -13.04 -5.94
C VAL A 29 9.63 -13.00 -6.59
N HIS A 30 9.49 -13.52 -7.81
CA HIS A 30 8.18 -13.62 -8.46
C HIS A 30 7.26 -14.60 -7.73
N ALA A 31 7.79 -15.68 -7.16
CA ALA A 31 7.01 -16.61 -6.35
C ALA A 31 6.60 -16.00 -5.01
N LEU A 32 7.42 -15.15 -4.39
CA LEU A 32 7.05 -14.38 -3.21
C LEU A 32 5.99 -13.31 -3.54
N SER A 33 6.14 -12.65 -4.69
CA SER A 33 5.18 -11.67 -5.21
C SER A 33 3.84 -12.31 -5.61
N ARG A 34 3.84 -13.54 -6.14
CA ARG A 34 2.62 -14.30 -6.50
C ARG A 34 2.04 -15.15 -5.37
N GLY A 35 2.88 -15.56 -4.42
CA GLY A 35 2.56 -16.47 -3.32
C GLY A 35 2.20 -15.75 -2.03
N ALA A 36 2.19 -14.42 -2.01
CA ALA A 36 1.40 -13.67 -1.05
C ALA A 36 -0.03 -14.23 -1.12
N PRO A 37 -0.56 -14.82 -0.03
CA PRO A 37 -1.90 -15.36 -0.01
C PRO A 37 -2.88 -14.30 -0.52
N ARG A 38 -3.88 -14.69 -1.32
CA ARG A 38 -5.10 -13.88 -1.48
C ARG A 38 -5.50 -13.40 -0.08
N PRO A 39 -5.69 -12.09 0.12
CA PRO A 39 -5.65 -11.50 1.45
C PRO A 39 -6.64 -12.23 2.35
N ALA A 40 -6.16 -12.74 3.49
CA ALA A 40 -7.02 -12.82 4.66
C ALA A 40 -7.57 -11.42 4.81
N GLU A 41 -8.88 -11.20 4.62
CA GLU A 41 -9.53 -9.88 4.51
C GLU A 41 -8.79 -8.84 5.37
N LEU A 42 -7.88 -8.09 4.73
CA LEU A 42 -6.99 -7.19 5.43
C LEU A 42 -7.80 -5.93 5.69
N GLY A 43 -7.81 -5.47 6.94
CA GLY A 43 -8.66 -4.35 7.33
C GLY A 43 -10.15 -4.70 7.42
N LEU A 44 -10.99 -3.68 7.28
CA LEU A 44 -12.43 -3.82 7.42
C LEU A 44 -13.08 -4.25 6.09
N PRO A 45 -13.91 -5.32 6.07
CA PRO A 45 -14.51 -5.80 4.82
C PRO A 45 -15.41 -4.76 4.13
N PRO A 46 -15.50 -4.77 2.79
CA PRO A 46 -16.46 -3.95 2.06
C PRO A 46 -17.90 -4.14 2.54
N GLY A 47 -18.68 -3.07 2.53
CA GLY A 47 -20.06 -3.01 3.00
C GLY A 47 -20.21 -2.84 4.52
N ARG A 48 -19.14 -3.00 5.31
CA ARG A 48 -19.16 -2.73 6.75
C ARG A 48 -19.28 -1.21 7.02
N PRO A 49 -19.95 -0.83 8.12
CA PRO A 49 -20.01 0.58 8.52
C PRO A 49 -18.61 1.09 8.84
N ALA A 50 -18.27 2.29 8.37
CA ALA A 50 -17.01 2.95 8.64
C ALA A 50 -16.97 3.45 10.10
N PRO A 51 -16.02 2.97 10.93
CA PRO A 51 -15.85 3.50 12.28
C PRO A 51 -15.61 5.01 12.29
N ALA A 52 -16.21 5.70 13.27
CA ALA A 52 -16.13 7.15 13.43
C ALA A 52 -16.55 7.97 12.19
N PHE A 53 -17.51 7.45 11.39
CA PHE A 53 -18.01 8.14 10.20
C PHE A 53 -18.52 9.57 10.49
N ASP A 54 -19.10 9.83 11.66
CA ASP A 54 -19.55 11.17 12.04
C ASP A 54 -18.41 12.20 12.10
N ARG A 55 -17.18 11.74 12.36
CA ARG A 55 -15.95 12.56 12.42
C ARG A 55 -15.22 12.60 11.09
N LEU A 56 -15.22 11.49 10.36
CA LEU A 56 -14.42 11.31 9.15
C LEU A 56 -15.18 11.63 7.87
N GLY A 57 -16.48 11.34 7.82
CA GLY A 57 -17.29 11.48 6.61
C GLY A 57 -16.84 10.54 5.47
N PRO A 58 -17.38 10.76 4.25
CA PRO A 58 -16.98 9.98 3.08
C PRO A 58 -15.64 10.45 2.52
N GLY A 59 -14.91 9.56 1.86
CA GLY A 59 -13.65 9.91 1.22
C GLY A 59 -12.58 8.84 1.32
N LEU A 60 -11.34 9.28 1.21
CA LEU A 60 -10.15 8.44 1.32
C LEU A 60 -9.54 8.60 2.72
N LEU A 61 -9.49 7.50 3.46
CA LEU A 61 -8.75 7.39 4.71
C LEU A 61 -7.42 6.71 4.42
N LEU A 62 -6.32 7.38 4.73
CA LEU A 62 -4.98 6.88 4.51
C LEU A 62 -4.26 6.72 5.85
N PHE A 63 -4.03 5.47 6.23
CA PHE A 63 -3.34 5.09 7.46
C PHE A 63 -1.84 5.02 7.24
N LEU A 64 -1.09 5.78 8.03
CA LEU A 64 0.32 6.07 7.84
C LEU A 64 1.12 5.91 9.12
N ASP A 65 2.41 5.63 8.96
CA ASP A 65 3.38 5.67 10.04
C ASP A 65 4.56 6.56 9.61
N ARG A 66 5.22 7.22 10.56
CA ARG A 66 6.38 8.07 10.31
C ARG A 66 7.62 7.26 9.91
N ASP A 67 7.72 6.02 10.40
CA ASP A 67 8.86 5.13 10.14
C ASP A 67 8.70 4.34 8.84
N CYS A 68 7.61 4.59 8.09
CA CYS A 68 7.29 3.95 6.83
C CYS A 68 7.88 4.71 5.64
N GLY A 69 8.92 4.12 5.01
CA GLY A 69 9.69 4.77 3.94
C GLY A 69 8.89 5.15 2.68
N VAL A 70 7.75 4.49 2.42
CA VAL A 70 6.91 4.78 1.25
C VAL A 70 5.71 5.69 1.57
N CYS A 71 5.41 5.92 2.85
CA CYS A 71 4.19 6.61 3.29
C CYS A 71 4.15 8.07 2.82
N ALA A 72 5.28 8.77 2.80
CA ALA A 72 5.35 10.15 2.32
C ALA A 72 5.04 10.27 0.81
N ALA A 73 5.51 9.32 -0.01
CA ALA A 73 5.27 9.32 -1.45
C ALA A 73 3.79 9.01 -1.78
N VAL A 74 3.20 8.04 -1.07
CA VAL A 74 1.77 7.69 -1.21
C VAL A 74 0.88 8.86 -0.78
N LEU A 75 1.19 9.49 0.36
CA LEU A 75 0.47 10.69 0.83
C LEU A 75 0.56 11.85 -0.18
N ALA A 76 1.73 12.09 -0.77
CA ALA A 76 1.89 13.12 -1.78
C ALA A 76 1.04 12.84 -3.03
N ALA A 77 0.87 11.57 -3.42
CA ALA A 77 0.05 11.18 -4.55
C ALA A 77 -1.46 11.32 -4.30
N ALA A 78 -1.89 11.26 -3.04
CA ALA A 78 -3.28 11.47 -2.63
C ALA A 78 -3.73 12.94 -2.74
N GLY A 79 -2.79 13.89 -2.59
CA GLY A 79 -3.01 15.32 -2.43
C GLY A 79 -3.48 16.12 -3.66
N GLY A 80 -4.14 15.48 -4.62
CA GLY A 80 -4.72 16.12 -5.81
C GLY A 80 -6.08 15.54 -6.21
N SER A 81 -6.71 14.79 -5.32
CA SER A 81 -8.04 14.21 -5.56
C SER A 81 -9.14 15.17 -5.11
N ASP A 82 -10.25 15.22 -5.86
CA ASP A 82 -11.45 16.03 -5.53
C ASP A 82 -12.25 15.48 -4.33
N ARG A 83 -11.77 14.41 -3.69
CA ARG A 83 -12.42 13.76 -2.56
C ARG A 83 -11.78 14.17 -1.24
N PRO A 84 -12.54 14.20 -0.13
CA PRO A 84 -11.97 14.41 1.19
C PRO A 84 -10.87 13.39 1.49
N LEU A 85 -9.72 13.87 1.96
CA LEU A 85 -8.57 13.06 2.34
C LEU A 85 -8.30 13.20 3.84
N HIS A 86 -8.25 12.06 4.52
CA HIS A 86 -7.87 11.96 5.92
C HIS A 86 -6.56 11.18 6.04
N ALA A 87 -5.50 11.84 6.50
CA ALA A 87 -4.23 11.21 6.81
C ALA A 87 -4.21 10.84 8.30
N ILE A 88 -4.23 9.55 8.60
CA ILE A 88 -4.37 9.00 9.95
C ILE A 88 -3.02 8.39 10.34
N PHE A 89 -2.33 9.00 11.30
CA PHE A 89 -1.01 8.55 11.74
C PHE A 89 -1.10 7.72 13.01
N ALA A 90 -0.36 6.62 13.04
CA ALA A 90 -0.26 5.78 14.23
C ALA A 90 0.42 6.53 15.41
N GLY A 91 1.31 7.48 15.11
CA GLY A 91 1.95 8.35 16.07
C GLY A 91 1.90 9.81 15.64
N GLU A 92 2.88 10.60 16.07
CA GLU A 92 2.96 12.00 15.64
C GLU A 92 3.35 12.11 14.16
N PRO A 93 2.61 12.91 13.37
CA PRO A 93 2.92 13.14 11.96
C PRO A 93 4.21 13.96 11.82
N ALA A 94 4.85 13.85 10.65
CA ALA A 94 5.88 14.80 10.27
C ALA A 94 5.27 16.20 10.10
N ALA A 95 6.02 17.25 10.46
CA ALA A 95 5.55 18.63 10.40
C ALA A 95 5.07 19.03 9.00
N GLU A 96 5.71 18.51 7.94
CA GLU A 96 5.30 18.78 6.56
C GLU A 96 3.96 18.12 6.19
N ALA A 97 3.61 17.00 6.82
CA ALA A 97 2.31 16.35 6.60
C ALA A 97 1.18 17.13 7.28
N ALA A 98 1.42 17.67 8.48
CA ALA A 98 0.44 18.42 9.25
C ALA A 98 0.03 19.76 8.59
N ALA A 99 0.89 20.35 7.76
CA ALA A 99 0.69 21.67 7.19
C ALA A 99 -0.03 21.68 5.81
N ARG A 100 -0.47 20.54 5.30
CA ARG A 100 -1.04 20.45 3.95
C ARG A 100 -2.51 20.94 3.90
N PRO A 101 -2.83 21.95 3.07
CA PRO A 101 -4.20 22.44 2.92
C PRO A 101 -5.10 21.41 2.23
N GLY A 102 -6.38 21.35 2.61
CA GLY A 102 -7.38 20.46 2.01
C GLY A 102 -7.35 19.01 2.51
N MET A 103 -6.49 18.71 3.50
CA MET A 103 -6.35 17.38 4.09
C MET A 103 -6.57 17.47 5.60
N THR A 104 -7.31 16.53 6.16
CA THR A 104 -7.46 16.39 7.61
C THR A 104 -6.38 15.44 8.12
N VAL A 105 -5.61 15.87 9.12
CA VAL A 105 -4.54 15.06 9.72
C VAL A 105 -4.94 14.65 11.13
N LEU A 106 -4.90 13.35 11.41
CA LEU A 106 -5.15 12.77 12.71
C LEU A 106 -3.87 12.11 13.22
N ALA A 107 -3.47 12.44 14.44
CA ALA A 107 -2.23 11.97 15.07
C ALA A 107 -2.52 10.98 16.20
N SER A 108 -1.57 10.10 16.47
CA SER A 108 -1.59 9.20 17.63
C SER A 108 -2.83 8.27 17.69
N GLU A 109 -3.28 7.78 16.53
CA GLU A 109 -4.49 6.95 16.37
C GLU A 109 -4.20 5.43 16.38
N ARG A 110 -3.02 4.98 16.86
CA ARG A 110 -2.60 3.57 16.87
C ARG A 110 -3.59 2.65 17.60
N ASP A 111 -4.03 3.05 18.79
CA ASP A 111 -4.99 2.28 19.59
C ASP A 111 -6.45 2.69 19.32
N GLY A 112 -6.66 3.69 18.45
CA GLY A 112 -7.97 4.17 18.02
C GLY A 112 -8.30 3.64 16.62
N LEU A 113 -8.31 4.55 15.64
CA LEU A 113 -8.75 4.23 14.28
C LEU A 113 -7.96 3.08 13.62
N PHE A 114 -6.67 2.90 13.93
CA PHE A 114 -5.90 1.76 13.41
C PHE A 114 -6.46 0.41 13.87
N ALA A 115 -6.84 0.31 15.15
CA ALA A 115 -7.44 -0.89 15.71
C ALA A 115 -8.86 -1.11 15.18
N ASP A 116 -9.67 -0.05 15.12
CA ASP A 116 -11.07 -0.10 14.66
C ASP A 116 -11.19 -0.54 13.20
N TYR A 117 -10.30 -0.01 12.34
CA TYR A 117 -10.24 -0.38 10.92
C TYR A 117 -9.41 -1.64 10.67
N ARG A 118 -8.86 -2.27 11.73
CA ARG A 118 -8.05 -3.50 11.67
C ARG A 118 -6.86 -3.39 10.72
N VAL A 119 -6.18 -2.24 10.75
CA VAL A 119 -5.08 -1.93 9.83
C VAL A 119 -3.85 -2.79 10.16
N PRO A 120 -3.42 -3.68 9.26
CA PRO A 120 -2.36 -4.64 9.55
C PRO A 120 -0.95 -4.08 9.29
N ALA A 121 -0.83 -3.07 8.43
CA ALA A 121 0.43 -2.47 8.01
C ALA A 121 0.18 -1.07 7.47
N THR A 122 1.23 -0.26 7.35
CA THR A 122 1.20 1.05 6.68
C THR A 122 2.07 1.01 5.43
N PRO A 123 1.73 1.77 4.37
CA PRO A 123 0.50 2.56 4.22
C PRO A 123 -0.71 1.69 3.85
N PHE A 124 -1.88 2.07 4.35
CA PHE A 124 -3.13 1.34 4.12
C PHE A 124 -4.25 2.32 3.78
N ALA A 125 -4.99 2.03 2.72
CA ALA A 125 -6.03 2.90 2.20
C ALA A 125 -7.40 2.28 2.47
N VAL A 126 -8.34 3.12 2.90
CA VAL A 126 -9.75 2.77 3.03
C VAL A 126 -10.59 3.80 2.29
N LEU A 127 -11.45 3.32 1.40
CA LEU A 127 -12.43 4.16 0.71
C LEU A 127 -13.78 4.02 1.41
N VAL A 128 -14.38 5.16 1.76
CA VAL A 128 -15.68 5.23 2.43
C VAL A 128 -16.66 5.99 1.53
N ASP A 129 -17.82 5.39 1.29
CA ASP A 129 -18.88 6.00 0.49
C ASP A 129 -19.74 7.02 1.27
N PRO A 130 -20.60 7.80 0.60
CA PRO A 130 -21.52 8.74 1.25
C PRO A 130 -22.51 8.12 2.24
N ASP A 131 -22.77 6.81 2.11
CA ASP A 131 -23.67 6.06 3.01
C ASP A 131 -22.94 5.58 4.28
N GLY A 132 -21.65 5.92 4.43
CA GLY A 132 -20.83 5.54 5.58
C GLY A 132 -20.39 4.08 5.57
N ARG A 133 -20.29 3.47 4.38
CA ARG A 133 -19.81 2.10 4.22
C ARG A 133 -18.43 2.05 3.59
N VAL A 134 -17.64 1.09 4.04
CA VAL A 134 -16.35 0.77 3.42
C VAL A 134 -16.60 0.20 2.03
N ARG A 135 -15.97 0.77 1.01
CA ARG A 135 -15.99 0.28 -0.37
C ARG A 135 -14.80 -0.61 -0.67
N ALA A 136 -13.63 -0.22 -0.16
CA ALA A 136 -12.39 -0.96 -0.28
C ALA A 136 -11.49 -0.65 0.92
N ALA A 137 -10.67 -1.62 1.31
CA ALA A 137 -9.70 -1.52 2.39
C ALA A 137 -8.49 -2.39 2.03
N GLU A 138 -7.36 -1.77 1.71
CA GLU A 138 -6.19 -2.53 1.26
C GLU A 138 -4.84 -1.82 1.50
N PRO A 139 -3.73 -2.57 1.61
CA PRO A 139 -2.39 -2.00 1.66
C PRO A 139 -2.00 -1.38 0.31
N VAL A 140 -1.43 -0.16 0.34
CA VAL A 140 -1.08 0.60 -0.88
C VAL A 140 0.43 0.85 -0.96
N GLY A 141 1.18 -0.14 -1.43
CA GLY A 141 2.65 -0.11 -1.44
C GLY A 141 3.31 0.94 -2.37
N SER A 142 2.55 1.62 -3.22
CA SER A 142 3.06 2.64 -4.14
C SER A 142 2.02 3.73 -4.48
N PRO A 143 2.47 4.90 -4.96
CA PRO A 143 1.58 5.93 -5.51
C PRO A 143 0.66 5.41 -6.62
N GLU A 144 1.14 4.50 -7.46
CA GLU A 144 0.39 3.92 -8.57
C GLU A 144 -0.75 3.04 -8.06
N ALA A 145 -0.48 2.18 -7.07
CA ALA A 145 -1.50 1.34 -6.45
C ALA A 145 -2.63 2.17 -5.83
N LEU A 146 -2.31 3.30 -5.20
CA LEU A 146 -3.33 4.21 -4.66
C LEU A 146 -4.22 4.81 -5.77
N ARG A 147 -3.65 5.15 -6.92
CA ARG A 147 -4.41 5.67 -8.06
C ARG A 147 -5.33 4.61 -8.65
N GLU A 148 -4.84 3.38 -8.82
CA GLU A 148 -5.62 2.24 -9.32
C GLU A 148 -6.84 1.98 -8.43
N LEU A 149 -6.65 1.89 -7.10
CA LEU A 149 -7.72 1.72 -6.12
C LEU A 149 -8.80 2.80 -6.24
N THR A 150 -8.38 4.06 -6.42
CA THR A 150 -9.30 5.21 -6.53
C THR A 150 -10.03 5.22 -7.88
N LEU A 151 -9.41 4.71 -8.95
CA LEU A 151 -10.02 4.59 -10.28
C LEU A 151 -11.02 3.43 -10.34
N GLU A 152 -10.72 2.27 -9.75
CA GLU A 152 -11.64 1.13 -9.72
C GLU A 152 -12.95 1.47 -9.01
N GLU A 153 -12.91 2.30 -7.96
CA GLU A 153 -14.11 2.82 -7.30
C GLU A 153 -14.99 3.64 -8.24
N ALA A 154 -14.38 4.55 -9.02
CA ALA A 154 -15.10 5.39 -9.98
C ALA A 154 -15.83 4.56 -11.05
N HIS A 155 -15.28 3.41 -11.44
CA HIS A 155 -15.90 2.52 -12.43
C HIS A 155 -16.90 1.53 -11.81
N GLY A 156 -16.65 1.06 -10.57
CA GLY A 156 -17.52 0.14 -9.84
C GLY A 156 -18.78 0.78 -9.25
N GLY A 157 -18.87 2.12 -9.21
CA GLY A 157 -20.06 2.86 -8.81
C GLY A 157 -21.17 2.97 -9.88
N GLY A 158 -20.90 2.53 -11.12
CA GLY A 158 -21.81 2.66 -12.26
C GLY A 158 -22.83 1.53 -12.47
N ALA A 159 -22.79 0.48 -11.65
CA ALA A 159 -23.72 -0.64 -11.71
C ALA A 159 -24.66 -0.62 -10.49
N ARG A 160 -25.66 0.26 -10.52
CA ARG A 160 -26.92 0.08 -9.79
C ARG A 160 -28.03 -0.16 -10.80
#